data_AF-A0A3P7KLB2-F1
#
_entry.id   AF-A0A3P7KLB2-F1
#
_cell.length_a   1.000
_cell.length_b   1.000
_cell.length_c   1.000
_cell.angle_alpha   90.00
_cell.angle_beta   90.00
_cell.angle_gamma   90.00
#
_symmetry.space_group_name_H-M   'P 1'
#
loop_
_entity.id
_entity.type
_entity.pdbx_description
1 polymer ?
#
loop_
_entity_poly.entity_id
_entity_poly.type
_entity_poly.pdbx_seq_one_letter_code
_entity_poly.pdbx_strand_id
1 'polypeptide(L)'
;MLGTKLPWDPQYLIESLSDSTIYNAYYTVAHLLQQGSLDGSVIGPAGIKAEQMTEPVWDYVFLGGPYDAATMPVPEEKLKALRKEFLYWYPIDMRVSGKDLVQNHLTYLLYNHVAIWPDQPEMWPKSIRANGHLLLNNEKMSKNTGNFMTLIDGIEKFSADGMRLSLAVSHHSLQSDTDHFTIVSLSGCWRCC
;
A
#
# COMPACT_ATOMS: atom_id res chain seq x y z
N MET A 1 22.54 -3.30 -1.79
CA MET A 1 21.15 -3.34 -1.31
C MET A 1 20.58 -1.94 -1.41
N LEU A 2 19.29 -1.82 -1.75
CA LEU A 2 18.55 -0.55 -1.79
C LEU A 2 17.65 -0.49 -0.54
N GLY A 3 17.37 0.71 -0.05
CA GLY A 3 16.51 0.93 1.12
C GLY A 3 16.88 2.21 1.87
N THR A 4 16.18 2.45 2.97
CA THR A 4 16.42 3.59 3.87
C THR A 4 17.47 3.22 4.91
N LYS A 5 18.43 4.13 5.18
CA LYS A 5 19.45 3.93 6.23
C LYS A 5 18.86 4.16 7.61
N LEU A 6 19.33 3.41 8.61
CA LEU A 6 18.99 3.73 10.01
C LEU A 6 19.54 5.12 10.37
N PRO A 7 18.73 5.99 11.01
CA PRO A 7 19.12 7.38 11.22
C PRO A 7 20.25 7.55 12.26
N TRP A 8 20.37 6.63 13.22
CA TRP A 8 21.44 6.63 14.24
C TRP A 8 22.63 5.72 13.91
N ASP A 9 22.50 4.82 12.94
CA ASP A 9 23.58 3.93 12.51
C ASP A 9 23.53 3.68 10.97
N PRO A 10 24.11 4.60 10.18
CA PRO A 10 23.99 4.58 8.72
C PRO A 10 24.70 3.41 8.03
N GLN A 11 25.42 2.55 8.79
CA GLN A 11 25.99 1.31 8.28
C GLN A 11 24.88 0.30 7.91
N TYR A 12 23.75 0.35 8.61
CA TYR A 12 22.64 -0.58 8.42
C TYR A 12 21.54 0.03 7.56
N LEU A 13 20.94 -0.82 6.73
CA LEU A 13 19.74 -0.51 5.96
C LEU A 13 18.55 -1.17 6.62
N ILE A 14 17.41 -0.47 6.61
CA ILE A 14 16.13 -1.02 7.02
C ILE A 14 15.69 -2.03 5.96
N GLU A 15 15.27 -3.21 6.41
CA GLU A 15 14.80 -4.30 5.56
C GLU A 15 13.40 -4.02 5.01
N SER A 16 13.07 -4.55 3.84
CA SER A 16 11.83 -4.23 3.11
C SER A 16 10.53 -4.63 3.83
N LEU A 17 10.57 -5.63 4.73
CA LEU A 17 9.40 -5.98 5.54
C LEU A 17 9.21 -5.05 6.74
N SER A 18 10.24 -4.28 7.10
CA SER A 18 10.23 -3.38 8.26
C SER A 18 9.82 -1.95 7.88
N ASP A 19 10.26 -1.43 6.73
CA ASP A 19 9.87 -0.09 6.24
C ASP A 19 8.49 -0.05 5.56
N SER A 20 7.84 -1.20 5.41
CA SER A 20 6.57 -1.34 4.70
C SER A 20 5.35 -1.50 5.61
N THR A 21 5.41 -1.08 6.87
CA THR A 21 4.37 -1.41 7.87
C THR A 21 3.32 -0.32 8.11
N ILE A 22 3.71 0.97 8.00
CA ILE A 22 2.83 2.14 8.27
C ILE A 22 2.79 3.15 7.12
N TYR A 23 3.34 2.81 5.95
CA TYR A 23 3.37 3.71 4.79
C TYR A 23 1.99 4.13 4.28
N ASN A 24 0.92 3.44 4.69
CA ASN A 24 -0.44 3.84 4.39
C ASN A 24 -0.77 5.24 4.94
N ALA A 25 -0.19 5.64 6.08
CA ALA A 25 -0.32 7.01 6.58
C ALA A 25 0.32 8.01 5.60
N TYR A 26 1.46 7.66 5.00
CA TYR A 26 2.14 8.51 4.02
C TYR A 26 1.28 8.76 2.77
N TYR A 27 0.47 7.79 2.33
CA TYR A 27 -0.43 7.99 1.18
C TYR A 27 -1.39 9.17 1.36
N THR A 28 -1.85 9.42 2.58
CA THR A 28 -2.78 10.51 2.88
C THR A 28 -2.18 11.89 2.57
N VAL A 29 -0.86 12.02 2.66
CA VAL A 29 -0.14 13.30 2.50
C VAL A 29 0.76 13.37 1.28
N ALA A 30 1.06 12.24 0.62
CA ALA A 30 1.97 12.18 -0.52
C ALA A 30 1.58 13.14 -1.66
N HIS A 31 0.28 13.28 -1.93
CA HIS A 31 -0.20 14.18 -2.99
C HIS A 31 0.12 15.67 -2.69
N LEU A 32 0.23 16.05 -1.42
CA LEU A 32 0.63 17.40 -0.98
C LEU A 32 2.15 17.60 -1.01
N LEU A 33 2.91 16.55 -0.73
CA LEU A 33 4.37 16.59 -0.58
C LEU A 33 5.12 16.43 -1.92
N GLN A 34 4.67 15.54 -2.80
CA GLN A 34 5.40 15.17 -4.03
C GLN A 34 4.57 15.22 -5.32
N GLN A 35 3.27 15.59 -5.27
CA GLN A 35 2.40 15.82 -6.44
C GLN A 35 2.44 14.73 -7.53
N GLY A 36 2.58 13.46 -7.12
CA GLY A 36 2.65 12.32 -8.05
C GLY A 36 4.03 12.05 -8.66
N SER A 37 5.05 12.85 -8.35
CA SER A 37 6.45 12.47 -8.62
C SER A 37 6.78 11.18 -7.86
N LEU A 38 7.33 10.19 -8.55
CA LEU A 38 7.63 8.87 -7.97
C LEU A 38 8.94 8.85 -7.18
N ASP A 39 9.89 9.70 -7.56
CA ASP A 39 11.21 9.81 -6.91
C ASP A 39 11.27 10.97 -5.91
N GLY A 40 10.19 11.75 -5.76
CA GLY A 40 10.13 12.89 -4.87
C GLY A 40 10.96 14.09 -5.34
N SER A 41 11.40 14.11 -6.60
CA SER A 41 12.19 15.21 -7.19
C SER A 41 11.43 16.53 -7.30
N VAL A 42 10.09 16.47 -7.28
CA VAL A 42 9.21 17.63 -7.39
C VAL A 42 8.66 17.99 -6.03
N ILE A 43 8.82 19.26 -5.64
CA ILE A 43 8.16 19.82 -4.46
C ILE A 43 6.67 19.94 -4.76
N GLY A 44 5.84 19.28 -3.96
CA GLY A 44 4.39 19.27 -4.14
C GLY A 44 3.71 20.59 -3.78
N PRO A 45 2.37 20.66 -3.92
CA PRO A 45 1.60 21.90 -3.76
C PRO A 45 1.67 22.50 -2.36
N ALA A 46 2.02 21.72 -1.33
CA ALA A 46 2.28 22.28 0.00
C ALA A 46 3.57 23.12 0.04
N GLY A 47 4.47 23.00 -0.93
CA GLY A 47 5.71 23.76 -0.98
C GLY A 47 6.62 23.45 0.21
N ILE A 48 6.69 22.17 0.61
CA ILE A 48 7.52 21.68 1.72
C ILE A 48 8.61 20.80 1.13
N LYS A 49 9.87 21.09 1.46
CA LYS A 49 11.01 20.28 1.03
C LYS A 49 11.19 19.08 1.95
N ALA A 50 11.81 18.02 1.43
CA ALA A 50 12.07 16.79 2.19
C ALA A 50 12.86 17.07 3.48
N GLU A 51 13.83 17.98 3.44
CA GLU A 51 14.68 18.32 4.60
C GLU A 51 13.91 19.08 5.69
N GLN A 52 12.73 19.63 5.38
CA GLN A 52 11.87 20.33 6.34
C GLN A 52 10.95 19.38 7.10
N MET A 53 10.83 18.12 6.68
CA MET A 53 10.00 17.10 7.34
C MET A 53 10.77 16.43 8.47
N THR A 54 11.00 17.17 9.55
CA THR A 54 11.68 16.70 10.76
C THR A 54 10.75 15.82 11.61
N GLU A 55 11.30 15.11 12.60
CA GLU A 55 10.52 14.27 13.53
C GLU A 55 9.37 15.04 14.22
N PRO A 56 9.56 16.25 14.78
CA PRO A 56 8.45 17.04 15.32
C PRO A 56 7.36 17.40 14.31
N VAL A 57 7.73 17.59 13.03
CA VAL A 57 6.77 17.86 11.96
C VAL A 57 5.90 16.63 11.69
N TRP A 58 6.50 15.43 11.67
CA TRP A 58 5.76 14.18 11.54
C TRP A 58 4.87 13.90 12.75
N ASP A 59 5.36 14.18 13.96
CA ASP A 59 4.58 14.05 15.19
C ASP A 59 3.36 14.96 15.20
N TYR A 60 3.50 16.20 14.73
CA TYR A 60 2.35 17.11 14.56
C TYR A 60 1.32 16.51 13.59
N VAL A 61 1.77 16.05 12.41
CA VAL A 61 0.88 15.55 11.36
C VAL A 61 0.15 14.28 11.80
N PHE A 62 0.87 13.29 12.33
CA PHE A 62 0.32 11.95 12.57
C PHE A 62 -0.04 11.65 14.03
N LEU A 63 0.63 12.25 15.01
CA LEU A 63 0.41 11.99 16.44
C LEU A 63 -0.37 13.11 17.13
N GLY A 64 -0.41 14.31 16.55
CA GLY A 64 -1.10 15.46 17.14
C GLY A 64 -0.29 16.20 18.19
N GLY A 65 1.04 16.15 18.09
CA GLY A 65 1.93 16.98 18.90
C GLY A 65 1.62 18.48 18.76
N PRO A 66 1.95 19.31 19.77
CA PRO A 66 1.76 20.75 19.69
C PRO A 66 2.65 21.37 18.61
N TYR A 67 2.16 22.42 17.95
CA TYR A 67 2.99 23.19 17.03
C TYR A 67 4.03 24.01 17.80
N ASP A 68 5.28 23.99 17.32
CA ASP A 68 6.37 24.80 17.85
C ASP A 68 7.19 25.40 16.71
N ALA A 69 7.08 26.72 16.53
CA ALA A 69 7.80 27.45 15.50
C ALA A 69 9.33 27.47 15.69
N ALA A 70 9.83 27.14 16.89
CA ALA A 70 11.28 27.09 17.16
C ALA A 70 11.91 25.80 16.63
N THR A 71 11.16 24.70 16.62
CA THR A 71 11.66 23.36 16.21
C THR A 71 11.12 22.92 14.84
N MET A 72 10.00 23.47 14.40
CA MET A 72 9.35 23.11 13.14
C MET A 72 9.63 24.18 12.06
N PRO A 73 10.33 23.83 10.96
CA PRO A 73 10.66 24.78 9.88
C PRO A 73 9.52 25.03 8.89
N VAL A 74 8.33 24.46 9.14
CA VAL A 74 7.16 24.52 8.26
C VAL A 74 6.05 25.32 8.93
N PRO A 75 5.44 26.31 8.25
CA PRO A 75 4.29 27.04 8.79
C PRO A 75 3.14 26.14 9.21
N GLU A 76 2.55 26.41 10.38
CA GLU A 76 1.46 25.63 10.98
C GLU A 76 0.28 25.41 10.01
N GLU A 77 -0.08 26.41 9.20
CA GLU A 77 -1.17 26.31 8.22
C GLU A 77 -0.97 25.17 7.21
N LYS A 78 0.27 24.93 6.79
CA LYS A 78 0.59 23.81 5.88
C LYS A 78 0.50 22.47 6.63
N LEU A 79 0.96 22.43 7.88
CA LEU A 79 0.90 21.25 8.73
C LEU A 79 -0.55 20.87 9.07
N LYS A 80 -1.42 21.87 9.29
CA LYS A 80 -2.87 21.67 9.45
C LYS A 80 -3.50 21.04 8.21
N ALA A 81 -3.10 21.45 7.01
CA ALA A 81 -3.59 20.84 5.77
C ALA A 81 -3.20 19.36 5.67
N LEU A 82 -1.94 19.02 5.95
CA LEU A 82 -1.44 17.65 5.98
C LEU A 82 -2.19 16.80 7.03
N ARG A 83 -2.31 17.32 8.25
CA ARG A 83 -3.01 16.66 9.36
C ARG A 83 -4.49 16.44 9.03
N LYS A 84 -5.14 17.42 8.40
CA LYS A 84 -6.54 17.31 7.98
C LYS A 84 -6.76 16.14 7.00
N GLU A 85 -5.88 16.00 6.00
CA GLU A 85 -5.95 14.86 5.07
C GLU A 85 -5.75 13.53 5.81
N PHE A 86 -4.73 13.45 6.68
CA PHE A 86 -4.51 12.25 7.48
C PHE A 86 -5.74 11.87 8.32
N LEU A 87 -6.26 12.80 9.13
CA LEU A 87 -7.41 12.55 10.02
C LEU A 87 -8.71 12.26 9.27
N TYR A 88 -8.82 12.70 8.01
CA TYR A 88 -9.99 12.39 7.17
C TYR A 88 -9.93 10.96 6.61
N TRP A 89 -8.76 10.55 6.12
CA TRP A 89 -8.59 9.27 5.41
C TRP A 89 -8.25 8.09 6.33
N TYR A 90 -7.62 8.33 7.48
CA TYR A 90 -7.29 7.27 8.44
C TYR A 90 -8.47 6.97 9.38
N PRO A 91 -8.64 5.71 9.83
CA PRO A 91 -7.75 4.56 9.67
C PRO A 91 -7.90 3.83 8.32
N ILE A 92 -7.03 2.84 8.08
CA ILE A 92 -7.18 1.90 6.96
C ILE A 92 -8.49 1.13 7.08
N ASP A 93 -9.47 1.43 6.22
CA ASP A 93 -10.75 0.69 6.20
C ASP A 93 -10.58 -0.76 5.75
N MET A 94 -9.79 -1.01 4.70
CA MET A 94 -9.53 -2.35 4.17
C MET A 94 -8.13 -2.49 3.58
N ARG A 95 -7.44 -3.56 3.97
CA ARG A 95 -6.17 -3.99 3.39
C ARG A 95 -6.32 -5.35 2.71
N VAL A 96 -6.15 -5.41 1.39
CA VAL A 96 -6.23 -6.67 0.62
C VAL A 96 -4.84 -7.18 0.30
N SER A 97 -4.58 -8.47 0.49
CA SER A 97 -3.28 -9.07 0.18
C SER A 97 -3.36 -10.58 -0.03
N GLY A 98 -2.32 -11.18 -0.60
CA GLY A 98 -2.18 -12.62 -0.67
C GLY A 98 -2.00 -13.25 0.71
N LYS A 99 -2.48 -14.48 0.90
CA LYS A 99 -2.38 -15.21 2.18
C LYS A 99 -0.94 -15.44 2.66
N ASP A 100 0.04 -15.39 1.77
CA ASP A 100 1.47 -15.51 2.06
C ASP A 100 2.00 -14.37 2.96
N LEU A 101 1.35 -13.21 2.95
CA LEU A 101 1.75 -12.05 3.76
C LEU A 101 1.15 -12.03 5.17
N VAL A 102 0.25 -12.96 5.48
CA VAL A 102 -0.42 -13.02 6.79
C VAL A 102 0.58 -13.25 7.93
N GLN A 103 1.51 -14.18 7.75
CA GLN A 103 2.48 -14.58 8.77
C GLN A 103 3.65 -13.60 8.95
N ASN A 104 3.71 -12.52 8.16
CA ASN A 104 4.81 -11.55 8.19
C ASN A 104 4.26 -10.11 8.12
N HIS A 105 4.23 -9.50 6.94
CA HIS A 105 3.87 -8.12 6.64
C HIS A 105 2.56 -7.68 7.30
N LEU A 106 1.48 -8.47 7.19
CA LEU A 106 0.18 -8.11 7.78
C LEU A 106 0.21 -8.16 9.31
N THR A 107 1.00 -9.06 9.88
CA THR A 107 1.23 -9.11 11.33
C THR A 107 2.06 -7.90 11.78
N TYR A 108 3.14 -7.57 11.06
CA TYR A 108 3.98 -6.41 11.36
C TYR A 108 3.22 -5.08 11.19
N LEU A 109 2.32 -5.00 10.22
CA LEU A 109 1.42 -3.87 10.04
C LEU A 109 0.60 -3.63 11.32
N LEU A 110 0.00 -4.67 11.90
CA LEU A 110 -0.75 -4.52 13.16
C LEU A 110 0.15 -4.09 14.32
N TYR A 111 1.29 -4.76 14.52
CA TYR A 111 2.22 -4.41 15.61
C TYR A 111 2.68 -2.94 15.53
N ASN A 112 3.08 -2.48 14.35
CA ASN A 112 3.57 -1.11 14.18
C ASN A 112 2.45 -0.07 14.35
N HIS A 113 1.22 -0.35 13.89
CA HIS A 113 0.10 0.57 14.12
C HIS A 113 -0.22 0.72 15.61
N VAL A 114 -0.23 -0.37 16.36
CA VAL A 114 -0.44 -0.33 17.82
C VAL A 114 0.73 0.38 18.51
N ALA A 115 1.97 0.19 18.05
CA ALA A 115 3.13 0.84 18.64
C ALA A 115 3.17 2.36 18.41
N ILE A 116 2.75 2.83 17.23
CA ILE A 116 2.77 4.26 16.88
C ILE A 116 1.55 5.00 17.44
N TRP A 117 0.38 4.35 17.46
CA TRP A 117 -0.88 4.92 17.97
C TRP A 117 -1.43 4.09 19.14
N PRO A 118 -0.70 3.94 20.27
CA PRO A 118 -1.08 3.03 21.35
C PRO A 118 -2.39 3.40 22.03
N ASP A 119 -2.64 4.71 22.19
CA ASP A 119 -3.81 5.25 22.88
C ASP A 119 -4.92 5.70 21.92
N GLN A 120 -4.78 5.42 20.62
CA GLN A 120 -5.72 5.81 19.56
C GLN A 120 -6.15 4.58 18.76
N PRO A 121 -6.96 3.66 19.35
CA PRO A 121 -7.42 2.46 18.66
C PRO A 121 -8.26 2.76 17.41
N GLU A 122 -8.83 3.96 17.31
CA GLU A 122 -9.50 4.47 16.11
C GLU A 122 -8.55 4.66 14.92
N MET A 123 -7.24 4.74 15.13
CA MET A 123 -6.22 4.81 14.08
C MET A 123 -5.74 3.42 13.61
N TRP A 124 -6.20 2.34 14.25
CA TRP A 124 -5.78 0.98 13.90
C TRP A 124 -6.52 0.47 12.65
N PRO A 125 -5.91 -0.43 11.86
CA PRO A 125 -6.53 -1.00 10.67
C PRO A 125 -7.86 -1.72 11.00
N LYS A 126 -8.93 -1.39 10.28
CA LYS A 126 -10.28 -1.91 10.53
C LYS A 126 -10.52 -3.29 9.94
N SER A 127 -9.95 -3.59 8.77
CA SER A 127 -10.14 -4.89 8.13
C SER A 127 -8.97 -5.32 7.24
N ILE A 128 -8.72 -6.62 7.21
CA ILE A 128 -7.73 -7.27 6.35
C ILE A 128 -8.41 -8.41 5.61
N ARG A 129 -8.26 -8.46 4.28
CA ARG A 129 -8.77 -9.54 3.42
C ARG A 129 -7.61 -10.25 2.75
N ALA A 130 -7.44 -11.53 3.08
CA ALA A 130 -6.49 -12.41 2.42
C ALA A 130 -7.14 -13.09 1.19
N ASN A 131 -6.41 -13.21 0.08
CA ASN A 131 -6.82 -13.99 -1.09
C ASN A 131 -5.80 -15.12 -1.42
N GLY A 132 -6.24 -16.11 -2.20
CA GLY A 132 -5.41 -17.25 -2.58
C GLY A 132 -4.36 -16.88 -3.64
N HIS A 133 -3.48 -17.82 -3.98
CA HIS A 133 -2.57 -17.61 -5.11
C HIS A 133 -3.32 -17.78 -6.44
N LEU A 134 -3.11 -16.87 -7.38
CA LEU A 134 -3.75 -16.99 -8.69
C LEU A 134 -3.19 -18.20 -9.46
N LEU A 135 -4.08 -19.06 -9.95
CA LEU A 135 -3.77 -20.11 -10.94
C LEU A 135 -4.15 -19.63 -12.33
N LEU A 136 -3.33 -19.97 -13.32
CA LEU A 136 -3.64 -19.75 -14.73
C LEU A 136 -3.97 -21.10 -15.37
N ASN A 137 -5.19 -21.25 -15.88
CA ASN A 137 -5.69 -22.51 -16.45
C ASN A 137 -5.60 -23.72 -15.49
N ASN A 138 -5.89 -23.49 -14.21
CA ASN A 138 -5.77 -24.47 -13.12
C ASN A 138 -4.34 -24.97 -12.83
N GLU A 139 -3.33 -24.32 -13.42
CA GLU A 139 -1.93 -24.60 -13.15
C GLU A 139 -1.25 -23.41 -12.48
N LYS A 140 -0.22 -23.71 -11.69
CA LYS A 140 0.59 -22.67 -11.04
C LYS A 140 1.26 -21.83 -12.10
N MET A 141 1.16 -20.50 -11.97
CA MET A 141 1.89 -19.60 -12.85
C MET A 141 3.40 -19.78 -12.64
N SER A 142 4.11 -20.09 -13.72
CA SER A 142 5.56 -20.31 -13.70
C SER A 142 6.16 -19.96 -15.07
N LYS A 143 7.21 -19.15 -15.07
CA LYS A 143 7.96 -18.82 -16.29
C LYS A 143 8.60 -20.07 -16.91
N ASN A 144 9.00 -21.04 -16.09
CA ASN A 144 9.73 -22.23 -16.55
C ASN A 144 8.82 -23.25 -17.25
N THR A 145 7.53 -23.29 -16.93
CA THR A 145 6.56 -24.20 -17.58
C THR A 145 5.89 -23.57 -18.80
N GLY A 146 6.18 -22.29 -19.10
CA GLY A 146 5.50 -21.51 -20.14
C GLY A 146 4.10 -21.04 -19.74
N ASN A 147 3.58 -21.42 -18.56
CA ASN A 147 2.29 -20.98 -18.04
C ASN A 147 2.46 -19.68 -17.26
N PHE A 148 2.71 -18.59 -17.97
CA PHE A 148 2.89 -17.25 -17.38
C PHE A 148 2.29 -16.19 -18.29
N MET A 149 1.67 -15.18 -17.70
CA MET A 149 1.06 -14.07 -18.43
C MET A 149 1.28 -12.78 -17.63
N THR A 150 1.81 -11.74 -18.27
CA THR A 150 1.91 -10.43 -17.63
C THR A 150 0.56 -9.71 -17.69
N LEU A 151 0.40 -8.65 -16.89
CA LEU A 151 -0.80 -7.80 -16.93
C LEU A 151 -1.03 -7.22 -18.33
N ILE A 152 0.03 -6.75 -18.99
CA ILE A 152 -0.04 -6.14 -20.32
C ILE A 152 -0.46 -7.19 -21.36
N ASP A 153 0.18 -8.37 -21.37
CA ASP A 153 -0.20 -9.46 -22.28
C ASP A 153 -1.67 -9.87 -22.09
N GLY A 154 -2.14 -9.91 -20.83
CA GLY A 154 -3.53 -10.22 -20.50
C GLY A 154 -4.51 -9.18 -21.04
N ILE A 155 -4.20 -7.89 -20.91
CA ILE A 155 -5.01 -6.79 -21.43
C ILE A 155 -5.03 -6.82 -22.97
N GLU A 156 -3.89 -6.98 -23.62
CA GLU A 156 -3.80 -7.03 -25.08
C GLU A 156 -4.57 -8.24 -25.65
N LYS A 157 -4.55 -9.36 -24.93
CA LYS A 157 -5.21 -10.60 -25.37
C LYS A 157 -6.72 -10.62 -25.11
N PHE A 158 -7.18 -10.06 -23.99
CA PHE A 158 -8.56 -10.22 -23.52
C PHE A 158 -9.34 -8.92 -23.30
N SER A 159 -8.73 -7.77 -23.59
CA SER A 159 -9.15 -6.43 -23.14
C SER A 159 -9.10 -6.25 -21.63
N ALA A 160 -9.05 -4.99 -21.17
CA ALA A 160 -9.10 -4.67 -19.76
C ALA A 160 -10.40 -5.18 -19.10
N ASP A 161 -11.53 -5.05 -19.79
CA ASP A 161 -12.84 -5.46 -19.24
C ASP A 161 -12.99 -6.98 -19.20
N GLY A 162 -12.57 -7.69 -20.25
CA GLY A 162 -12.58 -9.14 -20.26
C GLY A 162 -11.68 -9.73 -19.17
N MET A 163 -10.49 -9.15 -18.97
CA MET A 163 -9.59 -9.55 -17.89
C MET A 163 -10.20 -9.27 -16.50
N ARG A 164 -10.77 -8.08 -16.29
CA ARG A 164 -11.41 -7.71 -15.00
C ARG A 164 -12.60 -8.59 -14.67
N LEU A 165 -13.47 -8.88 -15.64
CA LEU A 165 -14.62 -9.76 -15.44
C LEU A 165 -14.16 -11.18 -15.06
N SER A 166 -13.13 -11.69 -15.74
CA SER A 166 -12.56 -13.01 -15.46
C SER A 166 -11.91 -13.08 -14.08
N LEU A 167 -11.23 -12.02 -13.64
CA LEU A 167 -10.69 -11.92 -12.28
C LEU A 167 -11.81 -11.79 -11.23
N ALA A 168 -12.90 -11.09 -11.52
CA ALA A 168 -14.05 -10.98 -10.61
C ALA A 168 -14.79 -12.30 -10.41
N VAL A 169 -14.85 -13.14 -11.46
CA VAL A 169 -15.50 -14.47 -11.43
C VAL A 169 -14.55 -15.56 -10.90
N SER A 170 -13.25 -15.28 -10.82
CA SER A 170 -12.30 -16.22 -10.21
C SER A 170 -12.73 -16.57 -8.78
N HIS A 171 -12.80 -17.88 -8.50
CA HIS A 171 -13.39 -18.39 -7.26
C HIS A 171 -12.64 -17.83 -6.04
N HIS A 172 -13.42 -17.29 -5.10
CA HIS A 172 -12.91 -16.54 -3.96
C HIS A 172 -13.25 -17.30 -2.68
N SER A 173 -12.40 -18.23 -2.25
CA SER A 173 -12.58 -18.89 -0.96
C SER A 173 -11.31 -18.78 -0.12
N LEU A 174 -11.45 -18.34 1.14
CA LEU A 174 -10.34 -18.19 2.09
C LEU A 174 -9.63 -19.53 2.39
N GLN A 175 -10.31 -20.65 2.15
CA GLN A 175 -9.79 -22.00 2.32
C GLN A 175 -9.16 -22.59 1.06
N SER A 176 -9.47 -22.08 -0.14
CA SER A 176 -8.82 -22.57 -1.34
C SER A 176 -7.41 -22.02 -1.37
N ASP A 177 -6.43 -22.90 -1.58
CA ASP A 177 -5.03 -22.51 -1.70
C ASP A 177 -4.78 -21.55 -2.87
N THR A 178 -5.79 -21.40 -3.72
CA THR A 178 -5.69 -20.78 -5.03
C THR A 178 -6.98 -20.07 -5.44
N ASP A 179 -6.81 -18.94 -6.10
CA ASP A 179 -7.86 -18.25 -6.85
C ASP A 179 -7.79 -18.74 -8.30
N HIS A 180 -8.85 -19.35 -8.81
CA HIS A 180 -8.84 -19.99 -10.13
C HIS A 180 -9.13 -18.98 -11.24
N PHE A 181 -8.11 -18.59 -12.01
CA PHE A 181 -8.29 -17.88 -13.27
C PHE A 181 -8.23 -18.87 -14.44
N THR A 182 -9.40 -19.28 -14.93
CA THR A 182 -9.51 -20.17 -16.08
C THR A 182 -9.89 -19.34 -17.31
N ILE A 183 -9.09 -19.42 -18.39
CA ILE A 183 -9.40 -18.78 -19.70
C ILE A 183 -10.78 -19.23 -20.24
N VAL A 184 -11.29 -20.38 -19.79
CA VAL A 184 -12.61 -20.93 -20.14
C VAL A 184 -13.78 -20.03 -19.70
N SER A 185 -13.60 -19.15 -18.70
CA SER A 185 -14.63 -18.17 -18.32
C SER A 185 -14.93 -17.18 -19.44
N LEU A 186 -13.99 -16.93 -20.36
CA LEU A 186 -14.19 -16.03 -21.50
C LEU A 186 -14.74 -16.78 -22.73
N SER A 187 -14.34 -18.02 -22.97
CA SER A 187 -14.90 -18.78 -24.11
C SER A 187 -16.36 -19.23 -23.89
N GLY A 188 -16.81 -19.34 -22.65
CA GLY A 188 -18.21 -19.62 -22.31
C GLY A 188 -19.13 -18.40 -22.34
N CYS A 189 -18.64 -17.21 -21.95
CA CYS A 189 -19.47 -16.01 -21.85
C CYS A 189 -19.74 -15.33 -23.21
N TRP A 190 -18.89 -15.55 -24.21
CA TRP A 190 -19.00 -14.94 -25.54
C TRP A 190 -19.78 -15.78 -26.58
N ARG A 191 -20.40 -16.91 -26.18
CA ARG A 191 -21.32 -17.66 -27.05
C ARG A 191 -22.79 -17.23 -26.93
N CYS A 192 -23.08 -16.18 -26.16
CA CYS A 192 -24.44 -15.68 -25.93
C CYS A 192 -24.70 -14.24 -26.43
N CYS A 193 -23.84 -13.70 -27.30
CA CYS A 193 -24.13 -12.50 -28.09
C CYS A 193 -23.99 -12.83 -29.58
#